data_AF-A0A0P9CUJ9-F1
#
_entry.id   AF-A0A0P9CUJ9-F1
#
_cell.length_a   1.000
_cell.length_b   1.000
_cell.length_c   1.000
_cell.angle_alpha   90.00
_cell.angle_beta   90.00
_cell.angle_gamma   90.00
#
_symmetry.space_group_name_H-M   'P 1'
#
loop_
_entity.id
_entity.type
_entity.pdbx_description
1 polymer ?
#
loop_
_entity_poly.entity_id
_entity_poly.type
_entity_poly.pdbx_seq_one_letter_code
_entity_poly.pdbx_strand_id
1 'polypeptide(L)'
;MKQPFHAYPITRRLLIAFVIIALLPVSGLTSVRPAQAVYRNRFSIPTQGGMTFTGNTLGLSKRAGANAPGTVDGVGAFISTNPALRDATYPLGTTAAWQQNGSSAVLAIPAGSTILHAELIWSGSYSYGGEDVSASLDQSVQFTTPASTTAPVAPEPAAGTTLGTKGPNGTCATDPDVNPPATVEPCF
;
A
#
# COMPACT_ATOMS: atom_id res chain seq x y z
N MET A 1 13.89 -31.59 76.05
CA MET A 1 14.00 -32.18 74.70
C MET A 1 12.81 -31.75 73.84
N LYS A 2 13.03 -30.84 72.88
CA LYS A 2 12.21 -30.58 71.67
C LYS A 2 13.05 -29.65 70.77
N GLN A 3 13.35 -30.09 69.55
CA GLN A 3 14.23 -29.43 68.58
C GLN A 3 13.61 -28.16 67.96
N PRO A 4 14.39 -27.23 67.40
CA PRO A 4 13.96 -26.46 66.24
C PRO A 4 14.47 -27.10 64.95
N PHE A 5 13.52 -27.42 64.07
CA PHE A 5 13.70 -27.90 62.71
C PHE A 5 14.39 -26.83 61.83
N HIS A 6 15.44 -27.20 61.12
CA HIS A 6 15.96 -26.44 59.99
C HIS A 6 15.06 -26.65 58.75
N ALA A 7 14.36 -25.60 58.33
CA ALA A 7 13.57 -25.60 57.10
C ALA A 7 14.44 -25.22 55.88
N TYR A 8 14.92 -26.26 55.21
CA TYR A 8 15.13 -26.49 53.78
C TYR A 8 15.61 -25.35 52.83
N PRO A 9 16.81 -25.49 52.21
CA PRO A 9 17.28 -24.64 51.09
C PRO A 9 16.55 -24.91 49.74
N ILE A 10 15.53 -25.77 49.73
CA ILE A 10 14.82 -26.23 48.53
C ILE A 10 13.75 -25.21 48.10
N THR A 11 13.08 -24.54 49.04
CA THR A 11 12.09 -23.48 48.78
C THR A 11 12.71 -22.28 48.07
N ARG A 12 13.95 -21.92 48.39
CA ARG A 12 14.68 -20.83 47.73
C ARG A 12 15.05 -21.16 46.29
N ARG A 13 15.38 -22.43 45.99
CA ARG A 13 15.68 -22.87 44.61
C ARG A 13 14.43 -22.95 43.75
N LEU A 14 13.30 -23.37 44.31
CA LEU A 14 12.01 -23.40 43.61
C LEU A 14 11.46 -21.98 43.33
N LEU A 15 11.65 -21.03 44.25
CA LEU A 15 11.22 -19.64 44.04
C LEU A 15 12.03 -18.96 42.93
N ILE A 16 13.34 -19.20 42.84
CA ILE A 16 14.20 -18.64 41.79
C ILE A 16 13.84 -19.22 40.41
N ALA A 17 13.52 -20.52 40.33
CA ALA A 17 13.07 -21.14 39.09
C ALA A 17 11.72 -20.58 38.61
N PHE A 18 10.79 -20.30 39.54
CA PHE A 18 9.50 -19.69 39.20
C PHE A 18 9.64 -18.23 38.74
N VAL A 19 10.58 -17.47 39.33
CA VAL A 19 10.87 -16.08 38.92
C VAL A 19 11.52 -16.03 37.54
N ILE A 20 12.38 -16.98 37.18
CA ILE A 20 13.00 -17.04 35.83
C ILE A 20 11.99 -17.46 34.76
N ILE A 21 11.03 -18.34 35.07
CA ILE A 21 9.97 -18.73 34.14
C ILE A 21 8.90 -17.61 34.01
N ALA A 22 8.64 -16.85 35.06
CA ALA A 22 7.72 -15.70 35.02
C ALA A 22 8.33 -14.41 34.42
N LEU A 23 9.67 -14.32 34.34
CA LEU A 23 10.40 -13.20 33.72
C LEU A 23 10.93 -13.50 32.31
N LEU A 24 10.66 -14.69 31.75
CA LEU A 24 10.76 -14.85 30.30
C LEU A 24 9.69 -13.93 29.72
N PRO A 25 10.06 -12.81 29.08
CA PRO A 25 9.05 -12.04 28.41
C PRO A 25 8.45 -12.99 27.37
N VAL A 26 7.13 -13.09 27.39
CA VAL A 26 6.34 -13.50 26.24
C VAL A 26 6.54 -12.42 25.17
N SER A 27 7.78 -12.24 24.72
CA SER A 27 8.15 -11.53 23.51
C SER A 27 7.90 -12.50 22.37
N GLY A 28 6.64 -12.94 22.28
CA GLY A 28 6.12 -13.61 21.11
C GLY A 28 6.12 -12.59 19.98
N LEU A 29 7.13 -12.70 19.13
CA LEU A 29 6.93 -12.70 17.69
C LEU A 29 6.20 -11.48 17.11
N THR A 30 6.65 -10.26 17.39
CA THR A 30 6.58 -9.24 16.33
C THR A 30 7.71 -9.51 15.35
N SER A 31 7.59 -10.61 14.60
CA SER A 31 8.33 -10.74 13.35
C SER A 31 7.79 -9.63 12.45
N VAL A 32 8.47 -8.48 12.48
CA VAL A 32 8.44 -7.55 11.35
C VAL A 32 8.99 -8.37 10.20
N ARG A 33 8.10 -8.98 9.41
CA ARG A 33 8.51 -9.59 8.17
C ARG A 33 8.93 -8.41 7.30
N PRO A 34 10.22 -8.30 6.92
CA PRO A 34 10.56 -7.33 5.89
C PRO A 34 9.63 -7.59 4.71
N ALA A 35 9.14 -6.54 4.06
CA ALA A 35 8.43 -6.67 2.79
C ALA A 35 9.41 -7.32 1.80
N GLN A 36 9.45 -8.64 1.77
CA GLN A 36 10.22 -9.39 0.80
C GLN A 36 9.51 -9.15 -0.53
N ALA A 37 10.21 -8.55 -1.49
CA ALA A 37 9.73 -8.51 -2.86
C ALA A 37 9.52 -9.96 -3.34
N VAL A 38 8.29 -10.44 -3.28
CA VAL A 38 7.93 -11.76 -3.78
C VAL A 38 7.74 -11.60 -5.29
N TYR A 39 8.79 -11.88 -6.05
CA TYR A 39 8.69 -11.93 -7.51
C TYR A 39 7.72 -13.04 -7.91
N ARG A 40 6.55 -12.64 -8.40
CA ARG A 40 5.57 -13.53 -9.00
C ARG A 40 5.78 -13.52 -10.51
N ASN A 41 6.00 -14.70 -11.09
CA ASN A 41 5.98 -14.83 -12.54
C ASN A 41 4.54 -14.66 -13.02
N ARG A 42 4.29 -13.58 -13.77
CA ARG A 42 2.96 -13.22 -14.29
C ARG A 42 2.70 -13.79 -15.69
N PHE A 43 3.76 -13.94 -16.48
CA PHE A 43 3.69 -14.46 -17.84
C PHE A 43 5.06 -14.96 -18.27
N SER A 44 5.12 -16.16 -18.84
CA SER A 44 6.37 -16.77 -19.29
C SER A 44 6.15 -17.70 -20.46
N ILE A 45 6.22 -17.14 -21.67
CA ILE A 45 6.30 -17.89 -22.92
C ILE A 45 7.46 -17.31 -23.72
N PRO A 46 8.47 -18.12 -24.10
CA PRO A 46 9.53 -17.66 -24.97
C PRO A 46 8.97 -17.49 -26.39
N THR A 47 8.89 -16.25 -26.85
CA THR A 47 8.37 -15.91 -28.18
C THR A 47 9.06 -14.65 -28.69
N GLN A 48 9.21 -14.53 -30.01
CA GLN A 48 9.69 -13.28 -30.60
C GLN A 48 8.52 -12.29 -30.67
N GLY A 49 8.70 -11.11 -30.11
CA GLY A 49 7.66 -10.10 -30.05
C GLY A 49 8.15 -8.79 -29.46
N GLY A 50 7.21 -7.86 -29.25
CA GLY A 50 7.45 -6.59 -28.59
C GLY A 50 6.78 -6.52 -27.22
N MET A 51 7.37 -5.74 -26.32
CA MET A 51 6.77 -5.34 -25.05
C MET A 51 6.54 -3.84 -25.09
N THR A 52 5.36 -3.39 -24.69
CA THR A 52 4.99 -1.98 -24.64
C THR A 52 4.28 -1.68 -23.34
N PHE A 53 4.55 -0.51 -22.77
CA PHE A 53 3.91 -0.01 -21.56
C PHE A 53 3.43 1.41 -21.82
N THR A 54 2.27 1.73 -21.28
CA THR A 54 1.80 3.11 -21.19
C THR A 54 1.27 3.35 -19.79
N GLY A 55 1.47 4.56 -19.28
CA GLY A 55 0.99 4.95 -17.97
C GLY A 55 1.02 6.47 -17.84
N ASN A 56 0.24 6.98 -16.90
CA ASN A 56 0.24 8.39 -16.53
C ASN A 56 0.53 8.50 -15.03
N THR A 57 0.96 9.69 -14.60
CA THR A 57 0.86 10.05 -13.19
C THR A 57 -0.62 10.17 -12.81
N LEU A 58 -0.97 9.80 -11.59
CA LEU A 58 -2.34 9.92 -11.09
C LEU A 58 -2.58 11.21 -10.29
N GLY A 59 -1.53 11.96 -9.98
CA GLY A 59 -1.62 13.20 -9.24
C GLY A 59 -0.49 14.18 -9.54
N LEU A 60 -0.70 15.41 -9.10
CA LEU A 60 0.23 16.53 -9.24
C LEU A 60 0.89 16.86 -7.91
N SER A 61 2.18 17.17 -7.95
CA SER A 61 2.97 17.57 -6.78
C SER A 61 2.42 18.83 -6.13
N LYS A 62 2.49 18.87 -4.80
CA LYS A 62 1.97 19.97 -3.99
C LYS A 62 3.05 20.93 -3.52
N ARG A 63 2.62 22.09 -3.04
CA ARG A 63 3.43 23.03 -2.28
C ARG A 63 3.50 22.59 -0.81
N ALA A 64 4.65 22.80 -0.17
CA ALA A 64 4.80 22.55 1.26
C ALA A 64 3.74 23.34 2.06
N GLY A 65 2.97 22.63 2.90
CA GLY A 65 1.97 23.22 3.79
C GLY A 65 0.72 23.80 3.12
N ALA A 66 0.51 23.60 1.81
CA ALA A 66 -0.65 24.14 1.11
C ALA A 66 -1.14 23.21 -0.01
N ASN A 67 -2.47 23.14 -0.22
CA ASN A 67 -3.02 22.46 -1.39
C ASN A 67 -2.97 23.37 -2.63
N ALA A 68 -1.80 23.45 -3.23
CA ALA A 68 -1.52 24.23 -4.44
C ALA A 68 -0.36 23.60 -5.21
N PRO A 69 -0.24 23.83 -6.54
CA PRO A 69 0.88 23.32 -7.33
C PRO A 69 2.24 23.63 -6.69
N GLY A 70 3.13 22.66 -6.67
CA GLY A 70 4.48 22.82 -6.14
C GLY A 70 5.41 21.66 -6.48
N THR A 71 6.50 21.56 -5.73
CA THR A 71 7.60 20.61 -5.99
C THR A 71 7.84 19.63 -4.84
N VAL A 72 6.92 19.53 -3.88
CA VAL A 72 6.99 18.51 -2.84
C VAL A 72 6.44 17.23 -3.43
N ASP A 73 7.19 16.14 -3.30
CA ASP A 73 6.88 14.79 -3.80
C ASP A 73 5.73 14.14 -3.02
N GLY A 74 4.56 14.76 -3.10
CA GLY A 74 3.30 14.26 -2.56
C GLY A 74 2.15 14.78 -3.41
N VAL A 75 1.17 13.92 -3.67
CA VAL A 75 -0.03 14.27 -4.43
C VAL A 75 -0.81 15.34 -3.66
N GLY A 76 -1.03 16.50 -4.28
CA GLY A 76 -1.96 17.51 -3.76
C GLY A 76 -3.30 17.51 -4.48
N ALA A 77 -3.31 17.24 -5.78
CA ALA A 77 -4.53 17.05 -6.56
C ALA A 77 -4.42 15.81 -7.45
N PHE A 78 -5.53 15.09 -7.59
CA PHE A 78 -5.67 14.00 -8.55
C PHE A 78 -5.94 14.53 -9.95
N ILE A 79 -5.47 13.81 -10.97
CA ILE A 79 -5.87 14.07 -12.36
C ILE A 79 -7.25 13.45 -12.59
N SER A 80 -8.10 14.13 -13.37
CA SER A 80 -9.41 13.64 -13.79
C SER A 80 -9.55 13.70 -15.31
N THR A 81 -10.31 12.75 -15.86
CA THR A 81 -10.72 12.77 -17.27
C THR A 81 -11.85 13.75 -17.56
N ASN A 82 -12.46 14.35 -16.52
CA ASN A 82 -13.41 15.44 -16.69
C ASN A 82 -12.68 16.79 -16.75
N PRO A 83 -12.56 17.42 -17.94
CA PRO A 83 -11.79 18.65 -18.11
C PRO A 83 -12.43 19.87 -17.45
N ALA A 84 -13.69 19.78 -17.02
CA ALA A 84 -14.38 20.88 -16.33
C ALA A 84 -14.04 20.96 -14.83
N LEU A 85 -13.48 19.89 -14.25
CA LEU A 85 -13.09 19.88 -12.84
C LEU A 85 -11.80 20.65 -12.62
N ARG A 86 -11.70 21.28 -11.44
CA ARG A 86 -10.48 21.96 -10.99
C ARG A 86 -10.40 21.85 -9.48
N ASP A 87 -9.30 21.32 -8.97
CA ASP A 87 -8.97 21.44 -7.56
C ASP A 87 -8.22 22.74 -7.29
N ALA A 88 -8.83 23.64 -6.52
CA ALA A 88 -8.24 24.89 -6.08
C ALA A 88 -7.49 25.66 -7.20
N THR A 89 -6.17 25.78 -7.06
CA THR A 89 -5.30 26.52 -7.98
C THR A 89 -4.61 25.63 -9.02
N TYR A 90 -4.83 24.31 -8.99
CA TYR A 90 -4.31 23.39 -10.01
C TYR A 90 -4.93 23.65 -11.40
N PRO A 91 -4.32 23.12 -12.47
CA PRO A 91 -4.91 23.17 -13.81
C PRO A 91 -6.31 22.53 -13.89
N LEU A 92 -7.07 22.89 -14.92
CA LEU A 92 -8.30 22.16 -15.28
C LEU A 92 -8.01 20.68 -15.55
N GLY A 93 -9.01 19.82 -15.31
CA GLY A 93 -8.85 18.37 -15.32
C GLY A 93 -8.25 17.83 -14.02
N THR A 94 -8.46 18.52 -12.89
CA THR A 94 -8.00 18.07 -11.56
C THR A 94 -9.13 18.00 -10.56
N THR A 95 -8.97 17.16 -9.54
CA THR A 95 -9.97 16.93 -8.49
C THR A 95 -9.30 16.57 -7.18
N ALA A 96 -9.94 16.93 -6.05
CA ALA A 96 -9.56 16.45 -4.72
C ALA A 96 -10.20 15.09 -4.38
N ALA A 97 -11.21 14.66 -5.13
CA ALA A 97 -11.93 13.41 -4.88
C ALA A 97 -11.23 12.25 -5.61
N TRP A 98 -10.65 11.32 -4.87
CA TRP A 98 -9.97 10.16 -5.45
C TRP A 98 -10.91 9.27 -6.28
N GLN A 99 -12.22 9.27 -6.00
CA GLN A 99 -13.22 8.52 -6.80
C GLN A 99 -13.40 9.11 -8.21
N GLN A 100 -12.97 10.35 -8.42
CA GLN A 100 -12.96 11.02 -9.73
C GLN A 100 -11.55 11.03 -10.34
N ASN A 101 -10.58 10.35 -9.71
CA ASN A 101 -9.26 10.17 -10.25
C ASN A 101 -9.33 9.23 -11.46
N GLY A 102 -8.71 9.66 -12.54
CA GLY A 102 -8.65 8.89 -13.76
C GLY A 102 -7.61 9.47 -14.69
N SER A 103 -7.06 8.63 -15.55
CA SER A 103 -6.10 9.04 -16.56
C SER A 103 -6.41 8.37 -17.89
N SER A 104 -5.95 8.97 -18.98
CA SER A 104 -6.10 8.45 -20.33
C SER A 104 -4.73 8.43 -21.00
N ALA A 105 -4.33 7.29 -21.55
CA ALA A 105 -3.09 7.15 -22.28
C ALA A 105 -3.33 6.34 -23.56
N VAL A 106 -2.49 6.57 -24.57
CA VAL A 106 -2.58 5.85 -25.84
C VAL A 106 -1.52 4.75 -25.84
N LEU A 107 -2.00 3.50 -25.77
CA LEU A 107 -1.15 2.33 -26.00
C LEU A 107 -1.09 2.04 -27.51
N ALA A 108 0.04 2.33 -28.14
CA ALA A 108 0.24 2.02 -29.56
C ALA A 108 0.62 0.54 -29.73
N ILE A 109 -0.26 -0.23 -30.37
CA ILE A 109 -0.03 -1.63 -30.75
C ILE A 109 0.12 -1.69 -32.26
N PRO A 110 1.22 -2.23 -32.82
CA PRO A 110 1.38 -2.36 -34.26
C PRO A 110 0.24 -3.17 -34.90
N ALA A 111 -0.24 -2.73 -36.06
CA ALA A 111 -1.30 -3.44 -36.77
C ALA A 111 -0.91 -4.89 -37.07
N GLY A 112 -1.85 -5.82 -36.90
CA GLY A 112 -1.61 -7.25 -37.06
C GLY A 112 -0.92 -7.94 -35.88
N SER A 113 -0.64 -7.23 -34.78
CA SER A 113 -0.09 -7.85 -33.56
C SER A 113 -1.11 -8.76 -32.88
N THR A 114 -0.63 -9.87 -32.34
CA THR A 114 -1.36 -10.71 -31.39
C THR A 114 -0.92 -10.37 -29.97
N ILE A 115 -1.88 -10.02 -29.10
CA ILE A 115 -1.60 -9.80 -27.68
C ILE A 115 -1.50 -11.14 -26.97
N LEU A 116 -0.31 -11.46 -26.46
CA LEU A 116 -0.06 -12.69 -25.72
C LEU A 116 -0.35 -12.54 -24.22
N HIS A 117 -0.19 -11.33 -23.69
CA HIS A 117 -0.46 -10.98 -22.29
C HIS A 117 -0.69 -9.47 -22.17
N ALA A 118 -1.59 -9.06 -21.28
CA ALA A 118 -1.82 -7.66 -20.95
C ALA A 118 -2.19 -7.53 -19.47
N GLU A 119 -1.68 -6.50 -18.81
CA GLU A 119 -1.98 -6.19 -17.41
C GLU A 119 -2.31 -4.72 -17.26
N LEU A 120 -3.31 -4.45 -16.43
CA LEU A 120 -3.54 -3.13 -15.86
C LEU A 120 -3.02 -3.16 -14.43
N ILE A 121 -2.12 -2.24 -14.10
CA ILE A 121 -1.48 -2.14 -12.78
C ILE A 121 -1.83 -0.78 -12.19
N TRP A 122 -2.25 -0.77 -10.93
CA TRP A 122 -2.52 0.44 -10.16
C TRP A 122 -2.04 0.27 -8.72
N SER A 123 -1.78 1.39 -8.06
CA SER A 123 -1.44 1.46 -6.64
C SER A 123 -1.90 2.81 -6.09
N GLY A 124 -1.95 2.91 -4.76
CA GLY A 124 -2.30 4.14 -4.08
C GLY A 124 -2.25 3.93 -2.58
N SER A 125 -2.19 5.03 -1.83
CA SER A 125 -2.30 4.94 -0.38
C SER A 125 -3.75 4.67 0.03
N TYR A 126 -3.97 3.73 0.95
CA TYR A 126 -5.31 3.40 1.43
C TYR A 126 -5.64 3.93 2.83
N SER A 127 -4.64 4.42 3.56
CA SER A 127 -4.81 5.02 4.89
C SER A 127 -3.74 6.10 5.12
N TYR A 128 -4.14 7.37 5.11
CA TYR A 128 -3.24 8.52 5.32
C TYR A 128 -4.01 9.82 5.60
N GLY A 129 -3.44 10.69 6.44
CA GLY A 129 -3.90 12.07 6.58
C GLY A 129 -5.34 12.24 7.09
N GLY A 130 -5.86 11.25 7.83
CA GLY A 130 -7.26 11.23 8.27
C GLY A 130 -8.20 10.51 7.31
N GLU A 131 -7.74 10.14 6.12
CA GLU A 131 -8.49 9.39 5.12
C GLU A 131 -8.21 7.89 5.22
N ASP A 132 -9.27 7.10 5.03
CA ASP A 132 -9.26 5.65 5.15
C ASP A 132 -10.20 5.06 4.09
N VAL A 133 -9.60 4.44 3.09
CA VAL A 133 -10.29 3.84 1.95
C VAL A 133 -10.08 2.32 1.91
N SER A 134 -9.74 1.70 3.05
CA SER A 134 -9.45 0.26 3.12
C SER A 134 -10.60 -0.62 2.62
N ALA A 135 -11.85 -0.15 2.73
CA ALA A 135 -13.03 -0.84 2.20
C ALA A 135 -13.11 -0.85 0.66
N SER A 136 -12.27 -0.07 -0.02
CA SER A 136 -12.27 0.08 -1.48
C SER A 136 -11.18 -0.73 -2.18
N LEU A 137 -10.30 -1.41 -1.42
CA LEU A 137 -9.13 -2.12 -1.98
C LEU A 137 -9.52 -3.21 -2.99
N ASP A 138 -10.64 -3.89 -2.77
CA ASP A 138 -11.13 -4.98 -3.63
C ASP A 138 -12.11 -4.49 -4.71
N GLN A 139 -12.31 -3.18 -4.85
CA GLN A 139 -13.24 -2.63 -5.83
C GLN A 139 -12.62 -2.60 -7.23
N SER A 140 -13.46 -2.84 -8.25
CA SER A 140 -13.02 -2.76 -9.64
C SER A 140 -12.69 -1.33 -10.05
N VAL A 141 -11.66 -1.19 -10.88
CA VAL A 141 -11.37 0.06 -11.60
C VAL A 141 -12.15 0.08 -12.92
N GLN A 142 -12.59 1.26 -13.35
CA GLN A 142 -13.27 1.40 -14.64
C GLN A 142 -12.26 1.58 -15.76
N PHE A 143 -12.30 0.70 -16.77
CA PHE A 143 -11.44 0.77 -17.94
C PHE A 143 -12.28 1.12 -19.17
N THR A 144 -11.87 2.19 -19.88
CA THR A 144 -12.55 2.63 -21.10
C THR A 144 -11.63 2.47 -22.30
N THR A 145 -12.11 1.78 -23.32
CA THR A 145 -11.38 1.55 -24.58
C THR A 145 -11.52 2.73 -25.54
N PRO A 146 -10.66 2.84 -26.56
CA PRO A 146 -10.81 3.85 -27.62
C PRO A 146 -12.16 3.78 -28.37
N ALA A 147 -12.82 2.63 -28.36
CA ALA A 147 -14.17 2.44 -28.91
C ALA A 147 -15.28 2.97 -27.99
N SER A 148 -14.94 3.67 -26.91
CA SER A 148 -15.85 4.17 -25.88
C SER A 148 -16.63 3.09 -25.11
N THR A 149 -16.15 1.85 -25.14
CA THR A 149 -16.67 0.78 -24.28
C THR A 149 -16.01 0.86 -22.92
N THR A 150 -16.80 0.99 -21.86
CA THR A 150 -16.35 0.97 -20.46
C THR A 150 -16.72 -0.36 -19.82
N ALA A 151 -15.77 -0.96 -19.09
CA ALA A 151 -15.98 -2.18 -18.33
C ALA A 151 -15.22 -2.15 -16.99
N PRO A 152 -15.75 -2.79 -15.93
CA PRO A 152 -15.03 -2.95 -14.68
C PRO A 152 -13.89 -3.97 -14.86
N VAL A 153 -12.72 -3.63 -14.33
CA VAL A 153 -11.57 -4.54 -14.18
C VAL A 153 -11.39 -4.82 -12.70
N ALA A 154 -11.69 -6.05 -12.27
CA ALA A 154 -11.52 -6.46 -10.89
C ALA A 154 -10.04 -6.64 -10.53
N PRO A 155 -9.63 -6.31 -9.28
CA PRO A 155 -8.33 -6.70 -8.77
C PRO A 155 -8.17 -8.22 -8.84
N GLU A 156 -6.96 -8.69 -9.14
CA GLU A 156 -6.67 -10.11 -9.07
C GLU A 156 -6.39 -10.52 -7.61
N PRO A 157 -7.18 -11.46 -7.02
CA PRO A 157 -7.12 -11.77 -5.58
C PRO A 157 -5.76 -12.26 -5.06
N ALA A 158 -4.89 -12.76 -5.94
CA ALA A 158 -3.58 -13.31 -5.59
C ALA A 158 -2.40 -12.40 -5.98
N ALA A 159 -2.66 -11.26 -6.62
CA ALA A 159 -1.63 -10.36 -7.15
C ALA A 159 -1.51 -9.05 -6.37
N GLY A 160 -2.58 -8.61 -5.71
CA GLY A 160 -2.56 -7.42 -4.85
C GLY A 160 -1.63 -7.60 -3.64
N THR A 161 -0.87 -6.57 -3.31
CA THR A 161 -0.07 -6.52 -2.08
C THR A 161 -0.41 -5.25 -1.32
N THR A 162 -0.85 -5.39 -0.08
CA THR A 162 -0.99 -4.28 0.85
C THR A 162 0.28 -4.16 1.68
N LEU A 163 0.88 -2.98 1.70
CA LEU A 163 2.06 -2.63 2.46
C LEU A 163 1.68 -1.75 3.65
N GLY A 164 2.11 -2.19 4.83
CA GLY A 164 1.76 -1.56 6.08
C GLY A 164 0.38 -1.95 6.60
N THR A 165 0.17 -1.69 7.90
CA THR A 165 -1.06 -2.03 8.61
C THR A 165 -1.78 -0.74 8.98
N LYS A 166 -3.06 -0.64 8.64
CA LYS A 166 -3.90 0.50 9.02
C LYS A 166 -3.90 0.76 10.53
N GLY A 167 -3.66 2.02 10.89
CA GLY A 167 -3.90 2.57 12.21
C GLY A 167 -5.26 3.29 12.30
N PRO A 168 -5.64 3.78 13.49
CA PRO A 168 -6.88 4.53 13.68
C PRO A 168 -6.85 5.87 12.91
N ASN A 169 -8.03 6.37 12.52
CA ASN A 169 -8.21 7.70 11.93
C ASN A 169 -7.31 7.99 10.72
N GLY A 170 -7.24 7.07 9.75
CA GLY A 170 -6.48 7.28 8.51
C GLY A 170 -4.97 7.44 8.73
N THR A 171 -4.40 6.62 9.62
CA THR A 171 -2.95 6.55 9.87
C THR A 171 -2.39 5.20 9.43
N CYS A 172 -1.07 5.10 9.28
CA CYS A 172 -0.38 3.82 9.12
C CYS A 172 0.34 3.44 10.41
N ALA A 173 0.08 2.22 10.91
CA ALA A 173 0.60 1.71 12.17
C ALA A 173 1.96 0.99 12.02
N THR A 174 2.27 0.48 10.84
CA THR A 174 3.55 -0.18 10.55
C THR A 174 4.05 0.26 9.19
N ASP A 175 5.24 0.82 9.16
CA ASP A 175 6.01 1.17 7.97
C ASP A 175 6.63 -0.11 7.35
N PRO A 176 6.50 -0.36 6.04
CA PRO A 176 7.19 -1.45 5.35
C PRO A 176 8.73 -1.28 5.26
N ASP A 177 9.28 -0.06 5.38
CA ASP A 177 10.70 0.28 5.25
C ASP A 177 11.32 0.77 6.58
N VAL A 178 11.74 -0.21 7.40
CA VAL A 178 12.34 0.03 8.72
C VAL A 178 13.79 0.57 8.66
N ASN A 179 14.03 1.82 8.24
CA ASN A 179 14.98 2.76 8.90
C ASN A 179 15.30 4.06 8.13
N PRO A 180 15.23 5.26 8.77
CA PRO A 180 14.43 5.58 9.95
C PRO A 180 12.96 5.77 9.55
N PRO A 181 11.99 5.41 10.42
CA PRO A 181 10.58 5.57 10.11
C PRO A 181 10.25 7.05 9.88
N ALA A 182 9.58 7.37 8.77
CA ALA A 182 9.05 8.70 8.54
C ALA A 182 7.97 9.01 9.58
N THR A 183 7.89 10.27 10.05
CA THR A 183 7.00 10.66 11.15
C THR A 183 5.51 10.56 10.82
N VAL A 184 5.13 10.50 9.54
CA VAL A 184 3.76 10.21 9.07
C VAL A 184 3.84 9.57 7.70
N GLU A 185 3.61 8.25 7.62
CA GLU A 185 3.66 7.51 6.35
C GLU A 185 2.29 6.94 5.96
N PRO A 186 1.92 6.95 4.67
CA PRO A 186 0.74 6.24 4.18
C PRO A 186 0.91 4.72 4.22
N CYS A 187 -0.18 3.99 4.43
CA CYS A 187 -0.23 2.58 4.05
C CYS A 187 -0.59 2.47 2.56
N PHE A 188 0.01 1.52 1.84
CA PHE A 188 -0.17 1.31 0.39
C PHE A 188 -0.81 -0.04 0.05
#